data_AF-A0A2H2Z8M4-F1
#
_entry.id   AF-A0A2H2Z8M4-F1
#
_cell.length_a   1.000
_cell.length_b   1.000
_cell.length_c   1.000
_cell.angle_alpha   90.00
_cell.angle_beta   90.00
_cell.angle_gamma   90.00
#
_symmetry.space_group_name_H-M   'P 1'
#
loop_
_entity.id
_entity.type
_entity.pdbx_description
1 polymer ?
#
loop_
_entity_poly.entity_id
_entity_poly.type
_entity_poly.pdbx_seq_one_letter_code
_entity_poly.pdbx_strand_id
1 'polypeptide(L)'
;MSGKRSAKSRRGWTEDRLIVSTISQHMAADLCNSATSWGPDFIGSDGMFCDMETKTMTPVCSLHDVDGCINVNVEDKTTSKRSAVAKRQVETKHKSYGTISQWS
;
A
#
# COMPACT_ATOMS: atom_id res chain seq x y z
N MET A 1 26.11 -16.30 2.83
CA MET A 1 26.00 -15.58 1.55
C MET A 1 24.59 -15.01 1.42
N SER A 2 24.34 -13.79 1.91
CA SER A 2 23.04 -13.15 1.78
C SER A 2 22.93 -12.53 0.39
N GLY A 3 22.33 -13.26 -0.54
CA GLY A 3 22.02 -12.78 -1.88
C GLY A 3 21.10 -11.57 -1.77
N LYS A 4 21.67 -10.37 -1.99
CA LYS A 4 20.92 -9.16 -2.31
C LYS A 4 20.14 -9.48 -3.57
N ARG A 5 18.86 -9.85 -3.45
CA ARG A 5 17.98 -9.97 -4.61
C ARG A 5 17.99 -8.60 -5.25
N SER A 6 18.58 -8.49 -6.43
CA SER A 6 18.49 -7.30 -7.26
C SER A 6 16.99 -7.07 -7.43
N ALA A 7 16.45 -6.03 -6.77
CA ALA A 7 15.08 -5.63 -6.94
C ALA A 7 14.95 -5.31 -8.42
N LYS A 8 14.31 -6.22 -9.16
CA LYS A 8 14.02 -6.05 -10.58
C LYS A 8 13.19 -4.77 -10.62
N SER A 9 13.80 -3.65 -11.05
CA SER A 9 13.13 -2.35 -11.07
C SER A 9 11.78 -2.59 -11.72
N ARG A 10 10.70 -2.30 -10.99
CA ARG A 10 9.37 -2.46 -11.58
C ARG A 10 9.32 -1.48 -12.75
N ARG A 11 8.44 -1.73 -13.71
CA ARG A 11 8.26 -0.75 -14.79
C ARG A 11 7.82 0.56 -14.12
N GLY A 12 8.44 1.71 -14.43
CA GLY A 12 8.18 2.95 -13.68
C GLY A 12 6.70 3.31 -13.54
N TRP A 13 5.86 2.95 -14.52
CA TRP A 13 4.41 3.16 -14.46
C TRP A 13 3.68 2.34 -13.37
N THR A 14 4.24 1.21 -12.93
CA THR A 14 3.68 0.41 -11.82
C THR A 14 4.04 0.95 -10.45
N GLU A 15 5.16 1.67 -10.32
CA GLU A 15 5.55 2.32 -9.05
C GLU A 15 4.71 3.57 -8.78
N ASP A 16 4.25 4.21 -9.84
CA ASP A 16 3.51 5.47 -9.81
C ASP A 16 1.98 5.32 -9.67
N ARG A 17 1.50 4.09 -9.39
CA ARG A 17 0.08 3.77 -9.32
C ARG A 17 -0.32 3.07 -8.04
N LEU A 18 -1.45 3.50 -7.48
CA LEU A 18 -2.15 2.83 -6.40
C LEU A 18 -3.57 2.44 -6.86
N ILE A 19 -3.94 1.19 -6.67
CA ILE A 19 -5.30 0.71 -6.91
C ILE A 19 -5.97 0.48 -5.56
N VAL A 20 -7.14 1.07 -5.36
CA VAL A 20 -7.97 0.88 -4.17
C VAL A 20 -9.23 0.15 -4.59
N SER A 21 -9.34 -1.13 -4.23
CA SER A 21 -10.48 -1.97 -4.59
C SER A 21 -11.36 -2.25 -3.38
N THR A 22 -12.65 -2.02 -3.54
CA THR A 22 -13.70 -2.33 -2.56
C THR A 22 -14.50 -3.58 -2.92
N ILE A 23 -14.14 -4.23 -4.04
CA ILE A 23 -14.74 -5.47 -4.51
C ILE A 23 -14.37 -6.59 -3.52
N SER A 24 -15.36 -7.30 -2.98
CA SER A 24 -15.19 -8.29 -1.90
C SER A 24 -14.24 -9.44 -2.24
N GLN A 25 -14.10 -9.77 -3.52
CA GLN A 25 -13.20 -10.82 -4.02
C GLN A 25 -11.76 -10.34 -4.21
N HIS A 26 -11.51 -9.03 -4.11
CA HIS A 26 -10.19 -8.45 -4.33
C HIS A 26 -9.50 -8.16 -2.99
N MET A 27 -8.75 -9.14 -2.49
CA MET A 27 -7.97 -9.00 -1.26
C MET A 27 -6.54 -8.56 -1.58
N ALA A 28 -5.97 -7.66 -0.78
CA ALA A 28 -4.58 -7.26 -0.95
C ALA A 28 -3.65 -8.42 -0.61
N ALA A 29 -4.02 -9.26 0.36
CA ALA A 29 -3.26 -10.42 0.78
C ALA A 29 -2.96 -11.39 -0.39
N ASP A 30 -3.93 -11.62 -1.28
CA ASP A 30 -3.75 -12.53 -2.43
C ASP A 30 -2.65 -12.06 -3.37
N LEU A 31 -2.62 -10.75 -3.65
CA LEU A 31 -1.62 -10.16 -4.53
C LEU A 31 -0.27 -9.99 -3.83
N CYS A 32 -0.26 -9.66 -2.53
CA CYS A 32 0.97 -9.45 -1.76
C CYS A 32 1.73 -10.76 -1.54
N ASN A 33 1.02 -11.83 -1.18
CA ASN A 33 1.62 -13.13 -0.92
C ASN A 33 2.01 -13.88 -2.20
N SER A 34 1.53 -13.45 -3.36
CA SER A 34 1.91 -14.02 -4.64
C SER A 34 3.33 -13.61 -5.06
N ALA A 35 4.20 -14.60 -5.25
CA ALA A 35 5.56 -14.41 -5.75
C ALA A 35 5.64 -13.93 -7.22
N THR A 36 4.56 -14.12 -7.98
CA THR A 36 4.49 -13.78 -9.41
C THR A 36 3.75 -12.47 -9.69
N SER A 37 3.06 -11.92 -8.69
CA SER A 37 2.39 -10.62 -8.81
C SER A 37 3.40 -9.48 -8.63
N TRP A 38 3.50 -8.57 -9.60
CA TRP A 38 4.42 -7.40 -9.57
C TRP A 38 3.71 -6.12 -10.02
N GLY A 39 2.40 -6.05 -9.77
CA GLY A 39 1.56 -4.94 -10.22
C GLY A 39 1.80 -3.62 -9.48
N PRO A 40 0.90 -2.65 -9.69
CA PRO A 40 0.80 -1.44 -8.88
C PRO A 40 0.62 -1.74 -7.39
N ASP A 41 0.90 -0.76 -6.53
CA ASP A 41 0.55 -0.86 -5.12
C ASP A 41 -0.99 -1.02 -5.00
N PHE A 42 -1.45 -1.81 -4.03
CA PHE A 42 -2.84 -2.27 -4.02
C PHE A 42 -3.45 -2.22 -2.61
N ILE A 43 -4.69 -1.73 -2.53
CA ILE A 43 -5.54 -1.83 -1.34
C ILE A 43 -6.74 -2.70 -1.69
N GLY A 44 -6.94 -3.76 -0.91
CA GLY A 44 -8.07 -4.66 -1.07
C GLY A 44 -9.23 -4.32 -0.15
N SER A 45 -10.32 -5.05 -0.36
CA SER A 45 -11.51 -4.98 0.51
C SER A 45 -11.26 -5.54 1.92
N ASP A 46 -10.13 -6.24 2.12
CA ASP A 46 -9.60 -6.67 3.41
C ASP A 46 -9.06 -5.52 4.27
N GLY A 47 -9.00 -4.29 3.73
CA GLY A 47 -8.48 -3.12 4.43
C GLY A 47 -6.98 -3.16 4.60
N MET A 48 -6.28 -3.92 3.76
CA MET A 48 -4.83 -4.03 3.77
C MET A 48 -4.26 -3.29 2.56
N PHE A 49 -3.18 -2.57 2.78
CA PHE A 49 -2.31 -1.98 1.76
C PHE A 49 -1.13 -2.92 1.51
N CYS A 50 -0.96 -3.34 0.26
CA CYS A 50 0.23 -4.05 -0.18
C CYS A 50 1.16 -3.10 -0.94
N ASP A 51 2.33 -2.88 -0.36
CA ASP A 51 3.47 -2.35 -1.09
C ASP A 51 4.04 -3.44 -2.00
N MET A 52 3.79 -3.36 -3.30
CA MET A 52 4.22 -4.40 -4.25
C MET A 52 5.73 -4.40 -4.52
N GLU A 53 6.42 -3.30 -4.19
CA GLU A 53 7.87 -3.22 -4.32
C GLU A 53 8.57 -4.07 -3.26
N THR A 54 8.13 -3.92 -2.01
CA THR A 54 8.72 -4.62 -0.86
C THR A 54 7.96 -5.89 -0.47
N LYS A 55 6.79 -6.11 -1.07
CA LYS A 55 5.82 -7.15 -0.67
C LYS A 55 5.42 -7.04 0.80
N THR A 56 5.26 -5.80 1.27
CA THR A 56 4.89 -5.52 2.66
C THR A 56 3.41 -5.22 2.77
N MET A 57 2.71 -5.96 3.63
CA MET A 57 1.32 -5.68 3.98
C MET A 57 1.26 -4.73 5.17
N THR A 58 0.47 -3.67 5.05
CA THR A 58 0.22 -2.69 6.11
C THR A 58 -1.29 -2.46 6.23
N PRO A 59 -1.87 -2.41 7.44
CA PRO A 59 -3.29 -2.11 7.60
C PRO A 59 -3.63 -0.69 7.12
N VAL A 60 -4.85 -0.48 6.61
CA VAL A 60 -5.39 0.84 6.27
C VAL A 60 -6.21 1.37 7.44
N CYS A 61 -6.00 2.63 7.83
CA CYS A 61 -6.60 3.19 9.04
C CYS A 61 -8.13 3.31 8.99
N SER A 62 -8.73 3.32 7.80
CA SER A 62 -10.19 3.38 7.64
C SER A 62 -10.91 2.11 8.10
N LEU A 63 -10.22 0.96 8.04
CA LEU A 63 -10.75 -0.35 8.44
C LEU A 63 -10.10 -0.87 9.73
N HIS A 64 -8.82 -0.56 9.94
CA HIS A 64 -8.03 -1.04 11.07
C HIS A 64 -7.42 0.14 11.83
N ASP A 65 -8.01 0.48 12.97
CA ASP A 65 -7.56 1.59 13.82
C ASP A 65 -6.34 1.19 14.68
N VAL A 66 -5.21 0.93 14.03
CA VAL A 66 -3.95 0.51 14.69
C VAL A 66 -2.81 1.48 14.44
N ASP A 67 -1.79 1.45 15.30
CA ASP A 67 -0.57 2.22 15.08
C ASP A 67 0.19 1.69 13.85
N GLY A 68 0.75 2.59 13.05
CA GLY A 68 1.46 2.24 11.82
C GLY A 68 0.58 1.94 10.62
N CYS A 69 -0.74 2.16 10.69
CA CYS A 69 -1.64 2.01 9.54
C CYS A 69 -1.41 3.10 8.48
N ILE A 70 -1.88 2.83 7.26
CA ILE A 70 -1.81 3.73 6.12
C ILE A 70 -3.12 4.49 5.96
N ASN A 71 -3.02 5.81 5.81
CA ASN A 71 -4.08 6.68 5.34
C ASN A 71 -3.86 6.98 3.86
N VAL A 72 -4.94 6.96 3.08
CA VAL A 72 -4.90 7.22 1.63
C VAL A 72 -5.57 8.56 1.37
N ASN A 73 -4.83 9.49 0.79
CA ASN A 73 -5.37 10.75 0.32
C ASN A 73 -5.44 10.70 -1.21
N VAL A 74 -6.67 10.56 -1.72
CA VAL A 74 -6.95 10.41 -3.15
C VAL A 74 -6.70 11.71 -3.91
N GLU A 75 -7.01 12.85 -3.30
CA GLU A 75 -6.86 14.18 -3.91
C GLU A 75 -5.39 14.54 -4.10
N ASP A 76 -4.59 14.37 -3.05
CA ASP A 76 -3.15 14.62 -3.08
C ASP A 76 -2.37 13.47 -3.73
N LYS A 77 -3.04 12.36 -4.03
CA LYS A 77 -2.47 11.11 -4.53
C LYS A 77 -1.31 10.62 -3.66
N THR A 78 -1.47 10.71 -2.35
CA THR A 78 -0.46 10.29 -1.39
C THR A 78 -1.01 9.27 -0.43
N THR A 79 -0.10 8.50 0.16
CA THR A 79 -0.37 7.74 1.37
C THR A 79 0.43 8.33 2.51
N SER A 80 -0.17 8.40 3.69
CA SER A 80 0.51 8.74 4.94
C SER A 80 0.51 7.53 5.86
N LYS A 81 1.55 7.38 6.68
CA LYS A 81 1.60 6.39 7.74
C LYS A 81 1.31 7.09 9.06
N ARG A 82 0.30 6.59 9.78
CA ARG A 82 -0.07 7.09 11.09
C ARG A 82 0.83 6.46 12.14
N SER A 83 1.38 7.28 13.03
CA SER A 83 2.25 6.84 14.13
C SER A 83 1.86 7.56 15.42
N ALA A 84 1.86 6.85 16.55
CA ALA A 84 1.61 7.40 17.88
C ALA A 84 2.94 7.62 18.63
N VAL A 85 3.37 8.88 18.75
CA VAL A 85 4.59 9.25 19.49
C VAL A 85 4.22 10.06 20.71
N ALA A 86 4.57 9.57 21.91
CA ALA A 86 4.36 10.27 23.18
C ALA A 86 2.92 10.84 23.34
N LYS A 87 1.90 10.01 23.07
CA LYS A 87 0.46 10.33 23.10
C LYS A 87 -0.03 11.31 22.01
N ARG A 88 0.81 11.69 21.05
CA ARG A 88 0.41 12.47 19.88
C ARG A 88 0.31 11.55 18.66
N GLN A 89 -0.77 11.68 17.90
CA GLN A 89 -0.87 11.07 16.57
C GLN A 89 -0.15 11.97 15.56
N VAL A 90 0.73 11.36 14.77
CA VAL A 90 1.49 12.01 13.71
C VAL A 90 1.27 11.24 12.43
N GLU A 91 0.90 11.94 11.36
CA GLU A 91 0.87 11.39 10.02
C GLU A 91 2.12 11.82 9.27
N THR A 92 2.88 10.84 8.79
CA THR A 92 4.06 11.09 7.96
C THR A 92 3.80 10.61 6.55
N LYS A 93 4.10 11.43 5.54
CA LYS A 93 3.98 11.03 4.13
C LYS A 93 4.78 9.73 3.90
N HIS A 94 4.09 8.70 3.43
CA HIS A 94 4.63 7.38 3.17
C HIS A 94 5.03 7.23 1.70
N LYS A 95 4.07 7.39 0.76
CA LYS A 95 4.32 7.38 -0.69
C LYS A 95 3.48 8.44 -1.41
N SER A 96 3.88 8.74 -2.65
CA SER A 96 3.10 9.56 -3.58
C SER A 96 3.00 8.85 -4.92
N TYR A 97 1.85 9.00 -5.58
CA TYR A 97 1.52 8.33 -6.82
C TYR A 97 1.07 9.37 -7.85
N GLY A 98 1.36 9.15 -9.12
CA GLY A 98 0.84 9.94 -10.21
C GLY A 98 -0.61 9.61 -10.52
N THR A 99 -1.06 8.39 -10.22
CA THR A 99 -2.46 7.97 -10.37
C THR A 99 -2.94 7.08 -9.23
N ILE A 100 -4.11 7.40 -8.67
CA ILE A 100 -4.88 6.51 -7.79
C ILE A 100 -6.15 6.09 -8.54
N SER A 101 -6.43 4.79 -8.59
CA SER A 101 -7.63 4.23 -9.22
C SER A 101 -8.51 3.57 -8.18
N GLN A 102 -9.78 3.94 -8.12
CA GLN A 102 -10.76 3.33 -7.22
C GLN A 102 -11.63 2.35 -8.01
N TRP A 103 -11.69 1.10 -7.55
CA TRP A 103 -12.47 0.02 -8.16
C TRP A 103 -13.57 -0.40 -7.18
N SER A 104 -14.83 -0.32 -7.60
CA SER A 104 -16.02 -0.61 -6.80
C SER A 104 -17.00 -1.46 -7.58
#